data_AF-A0A1Z4N457-F1
#
_entry.id   AF-A0A1Z4N457-F1
#
_cell.length_a   1.000
_cell.length_b   1.000
_cell.length_c   1.000
_cell.angle_alpha   90.00
_cell.angle_beta   90.00
_cell.angle_gamma   90.00
#
_symmetry.space_group_name_H-M   'P 1'
#
loop_
_entity.id
_entity.type
_entity.pdbx_description
1 polymer ?
#
loop_
_entity_poly.entity_id
_entity_poly.type
_entity_poly.pdbx_seq_one_letter_code
_entity_poly.pdbx_strand_id
1 'polypeptide(L)' 'MQYDALAYLTDDFIRRDCGIHGARFSDEDCIRIREEATRLYTCGKFHHTGVYWIANRLVGEGKIHPILP' A
#
# COMPACT_ATOMS: atom_id res chain seq x y z
N MET A 1 -15.10 7.15 -3.37
CA MET A 1 -14.72 7.62 -4.72
C MET A 1 -13.38 7.00 -5.05
N GLN A 2 -13.29 6.27 -6.15
CA GLN A 2 -12.00 5.79 -6.66
C GLN A 2 -11.42 6.93 -7.51
N TYR A 3 -10.20 7.37 -7.21
CA TYR A 3 -9.52 8.39 -8.00
C TYR A 3 -8.95 7.70 -9.24
N ASP A 4 -9.26 8.19 -10.45
CA ASP A 4 -8.76 7.60 -11.70
C ASP A 4 -7.22 7.49 -11.71
N ALA A 5 -6.54 8.46 -11.09
CA ALA A 5 -5.08 8.46 -10.91
C ALA A 5 -4.54 7.30 -10.05
N LEU A 6 -5.38 6.69 -9.20
CA LEU A 6 -5.05 5.55 -8.34
C LEU A 6 -5.73 4.25 -8.80
N ALA A 7 -6.33 4.22 -9.99
CA ALA A 7 -7.06 3.04 -10.49
C ALA A 7 -6.17 1.79 -10.63
N TYR A 8 -4.86 1.98 -10.82
CA TYR A 8 -3.88 0.89 -10.91
C TYR A 8 -3.61 0.17 -9.57
N LEU A 9 -4.03 0.74 -8.44
CA LEU A 9 -3.67 0.32 -7.08
C LEU A 9 -4.54 -0.87 -6.61
N THR A 10 -4.53 -1.93 -7.39
CA THR A 10 -5.25 -3.19 -7.14
C THR A 10 -4.56 -4.04 -6.07
N ASP A 11 -5.26 -5.02 -5.50
CA ASP A 11 -4.65 -5.99 -4.57
C ASP A 11 -3.46 -6.72 -5.21
N ASP A 12 -3.59 -7.12 -6.48
CA ASP A 12 -2.54 -7.79 -7.23
C ASP A 12 -1.31 -6.89 -7.43
N PHE A 13 -1.51 -5.61 -7.72
CA PHE A 13 -0.42 -4.64 -7.80
C PHE A 13 0.29 -4.53 -6.46
N ILE A 14 -0.47 -4.31 -5.36
CA ILE A 14 0.09 -4.16 -4.02
C ILE A 14 0.90 -5.40 -3.62
N ARG A 15 0.36 -6.61 -3.83
CA ARG A 15 1.03 -7.86 -3.47
C ARG A 15 2.31 -8.07 -4.27
N ARG A 16 2.35 -7.68 -5.55
CA ARG A 16 3.56 -7.78 -6.38
C ARG A 16 4.60 -6.73 -6.01
N ASP A 17 4.19 -5.48 -5.84
CA ASP A 17 5.08 -4.35 -5.54
C ASP A 17 5.65 -4.45 -4.11
N CYS A 18 4.77 -4.61 -3.12
CA CYS A 18 5.16 -4.69 -1.71
C CYS A 18 5.72 -6.06 -1.31
N GLY A 19 5.30 -7.12 -2.01
CA GLY A 19 5.70 -8.50 -1.76
C GLY A 19 6.92 -8.97 -2.56
N ILE A 20 7.62 -8.09 -3.27
CA ILE A 20 8.77 -8.44 -4.12
C ILE A 20 9.89 -9.19 -3.39
N HIS A 21 9.98 -9.04 -2.07
CA HIS A 21 10.93 -9.74 -1.20
C HIS A 21 10.33 -10.92 -0.43
N GLY A 22 9.20 -11.46 -0.89
CA GLY A 22 8.53 -12.63 -0.29
C GLY A 22 7.48 -12.32 0.77
N ALA A 23 7.27 -11.05 1.10
CA ALA A 23 6.22 -10.63 2.03
C ALA A 23 4.82 -10.91 1.46
N ARG A 24 3.94 -11.50 2.27
CA ARG A 24 2.55 -11.80 1.90
C ARG A 24 1.58 -10.87 2.63
N PHE A 25 0.77 -10.16 1.86
CA PHE A 25 -0.21 -9.20 2.36
C PHE A 25 -1.61 -9.78 2.29
N SER A 26 -2.34 -9.69 3.41
CA SER A 26 -3.76 -10.01 3.48
C SER A 26 -4.61 -9.02 2.69
N ASP A 27 -5.89 -9.34 2.48
CA ASP A 27 -6.84 -8.38 1.90
C ASP A 27 -6.95 -7.12 2.77
N GLU A 28 -6.92 -7.27 4.10
CA GLU A 28 -6.98 -6.14 5.03
C GLU A 28 -5.77 -5.23 4.89
N ASP A 29 -4.55 -5.79 4.80
CA ASP A 29 -3.34 -4.99 4.60
C ASP A 29 -3.42 -4.20 3.27
N CYS A 30 -3.93 -4.83 2.21
CA CYS A 30 -4.11 -4.17 0.91
C CYS A 30 -5.12 -3.03 0.97
N ILE A 31 -6.21 -3.19 1.72
CA ILE A 31 -7.18 -2.12 1.98
C ILE A 31 -6.52 -0.95 2.70
N ARG A 32 -5.78 -1.20 3.79
CA ARG A 32 -5.08 -0.15 4.56
C ARG A 32 -4.08 0.63 3.71
N ILE A 33 -3.34 -0.08 2.85
CA ILE A 33 -2.40 0.54 1.91
C ILE A 33 -3.13 1.45 0.92
N ARG A 34 -4.27 1.02 0.36
CA ARG A 34 -5.10 1.85 -0.53
C ARG A 34 -5.66 3.09 0.16
N GLU A 35 -6.17 2.92 1.38
CA GLU A 35 -6.71 4.03 2.18
C GLU A 35 -5.63 5.09 2.40
N GLU A 36 -4.42 4.67 2.76
CA GLU A 36 -3.32 5.59 3.02
C GLU A 36 -2.79 6.25 1.73
N ALA A 37 -2.70 5.51 0.63
CA ALA A 37 -2.36 6.07 -0.68
C ALA A 37 -3.39 7.13 -1.10
N THR A 38 -4.68 6.86 -0.90
CA THR A 38 -5.78 7.79 -1.16
C THR A 38 -5.68 9.05 -0.30
N ARG A 39 -5.39 8.88 1.01
CA ARG A 39 -5.19 9.99 1.95
C ARG A 39 -4.01 10.88 1.55
N LEU A 40 -2.88 10.28 1.16
CA LEU A 40 -1.71 11.03 0.71
C LEU A 40 -1.97 11.76 -0.61
N TYR A 41 -2.68 11.12 -1.55
CA TYR A 41 -3.04 11.70 -2.84
C TYR A 41 -3.94 12.93 -2.67
N THR A 42 -5.00 12.79 -1.88
CA THR A 42 -5.93 13.91 -1.57
C THR A 42 -5.25 15.08 -0.88
N CYS A 43 -4.19 14.84 -0.12
CA CYS A 43 -3.41 15.90 0.53
C CYS A 43 -2.31 16.50 -0.37
N GLY A 44 -2.16 16.06 -1.63
CA GLY A 44 -1.05 16.48 -2.50
C GLY A 44 0.32 16.05 -1.99
N LYS A 45 0.38 15.01 -1.14
CA LYS A 45 1.61 14.49 -0.51
C LYS A 45 2.01 13.12 -1.04
N PHE A 46 1.34 12.65 -2.10
CA PHE A 46 1.68 11.41 -2.76
C PHE A 46 2.86 11.63 -3.71
N HIS A 47 4.08 11.44 -3.20
CA HIS A 47 5.31 11.64 -3.96
C HIS A 47 6.42 10.66 -3.54
N HIS A 48 7.39 10.48 -4.45
CA HIS A 48 8.74 9.91 -4.26
C HIS A 48 8.88 8.46 -3.78
N THR A 49 7.89 7.93 -3.09
CA THR A 49 7.97 6.67 -2.38
C THR A 49 6.66 5.94 -2.67
N GLY A 50 6.71 5.04 -3.64
CA GLY A 50 5.53 4.32 -4.15
C GLY A 50 4.80 3.48 -3.08
N VAL A 51 3.98 2.54 -3.54
CA VAL A 51 3.12 1.73 -2.68
C VAL A 51 3.93 0.89 -1.67
N TYR A 52 5.10 0.37 -2.09
CA TYR A 52 6.09 -0.27 -1.22
C TYR A 52 6.45 0.51 0.06
N TRP A 53 6.73 1.81 -0.04
CA TRP A 53 7.14 2.61 1.11
C TRP A 53 5.98 2.95 2.04
N ILE A 54 4.77 3.10 1.48
CA ILE A 54 3.55 3.18 2.26
C ILE A 54 3.41 1.91 3.10
N ALA A 55 3.57 0.73 2.47
CA ALA A 55 3.52 -0.54 3.18
C ALA A 55 4.58 -0.62 4.29
N ASN A 56 5.85 -0.31 4.01
CA ASN A 56 6.91 -0.33 5.02
C ASN A 56 6.63 0.59 6.21
N ARG A 57 6.14 1.81 5.96
CA ARG A 57 5.77 2.73 7.04
C ARG A 57 4.61 2.16 7.85
N LEU A 58 3.58 1.63 7.20
CA LEU A 58 2.44 1.02 7.90
C LEU A 58 2.86 -0.19 8.74
N VAL A 59 3.83 -1.00 8.29
CA VAL A 59 4.45 -2.07 9.09
C VAL A 59 5.15 -1.50 10.31
N GLY A 60 6.00 -0.48 10.12
CA GLY A 60 6.70 0.19 11.23
C GLY A 60 5.78 0.86 12.24
N GLU A 61 4.59 1.29 11.80
CA GLU A 61 3.52 1.83 12.64
C GLU A 61 2.61 0.74 13.26
N GLY A 62 2.81 -0.55 12.92
CA GLY A 62 1.99 -1.66 13.40
C GLY A 62 0.54 -1.65 12.88
N LYS A 63 0.30 -1.01 11.73
CA LYS A 63 -1.04 -0.89 11.12
C LYS A 63 -1.37 -1.98 10.11
N ILE A 64 -0.35 -2.67 9.62
CA ILE A 64 -0.46 -3.84 8.75
C ILE A 64 0.52 -4.90 9.23
N HIS A 65 0.23 -6.16 8.94
CA HIS A 65 0.98 -7.31 9.47
C HIS A 65 1.26 -8.34 8.38
N PRO A 66 2.08 -8.01 7.36
CA PRO A 66 2.43 -8.95 6.32
C PRO A 66 3.23 -10.12 6.89
N ILE A 67 3.00 -11.31 6.34
CA ILE A 67 3.74 -12.52 6.70
C ILE A 67 5.06 -12.51 5.92
N LEU A 68 6.19 -12.53 6.64
CA LEU A 68 7.52 -12.65 6.07
C LEU A 68 7.91 -14.14 5.99
N PRO A 69 8.71 -14.54 4.98
CA PRO A 69 9.28 -15.88 4.90
C PRO A 69 10.27 -16.17 6.04
#